data_AF-A0A7Y2HDE0-F1
#
_entry.id   AF-A0A7Y2HDE0-F1
#
_cell.length_a   1.000
_cell.length_b   1.000
_cell.length_c   1.000
_cell.angle_alpha   90.00
_cell.angle_beta   90.00
_cell.angle_gamma   90.00
#
_symmetry.space_group_name_H-M   'P 1'
#
loop_
_entity.id
_entity.type
_entity.pdbx_description
1 polymer ?
#
loop_
_entity_poly.entity_id
_entity_poly.type
_entity_poly.pdbx_seq_one_letter_code
_entity_poly.pdbx_strand_id
1 'polypeptide(L)' 'TTDVAATGMLGSKGDYFWSGYFCTYYIVDPKENLITVFMSQRFPYTDFYREKMRQLVYQAIID' A
#
# COMPACT_ATOMS: atom_id res chain seq x y z
N THR A 1 -2.54 -10.52 -0.35
CA THR A 1 -3.81 -10.64 0.35
C THR A 1 -4.65 -11.77 -0.21
N THR A 2 -5.24 -12.61 0.63
CA THR A 2 -6.10 -13.74 0.21
C THR A 2 -7.60 -13.42 0.27
N ASP A 3 -8.01 -12.59 1.23
CA ASP A 3 -9.35 -12.00 1.37
C ASP A 3 -9.21 -10.48 1.47
N VAL A 4 -9.66 -9.76 0.45
CA VAL A 4 -9.52 -8.30 0.37
C VAL A 4 -10.46 -7.59 1.35
N ALA A 5 -11.70 -8.07 1.48
CA ALA A 5 -12.71 -7.43 2.33
C ALA A 5 -12.28 -7.47 3.80
N ALA A 6 -11.69 -8.58 4.24
CA ALA A 6 -11.17 -8.72 5.60
C ALA A 6 -10.03 -7.73 5.93
N THR A 7 -9.32 -7.19 4.93
CA THR A 7 -8.23 -6.23 5.19
C THR A 7 -8.73 -4.82 5.49
N GLY A 8 -9.93 -4.46 5.05
CA GLY A 8 -10.43 -3.08 5.11
C GLY A 8 -9.60 -2.07 4.29
N MET A 9 -8.76 -2.53 3.37
CA MET A 9 -7.89 -1.68 2.55
C MET A 9 -8.19 -1.83 1.05
N LEU A 10 -7.91 -0.79 0.27
CA LEU A 10 -7.94 -0.87 -1.18
C LEU A 10 -6.82 -1.77 -1.70
N GLY A 11 -7.14 -2.69 -2.60
CA GLY A 11 -6.16 -3.56 -3.22
C GLY A 11 -6.78 -4.75 -3.93
N SER A 12 -5.93 -5.58 -4.54
CA SER A 12 -6.36 -6.78 -5.23
C SER A 12 -6.03 -8.05 -4.46
N LYS A 13 -6.80 -9.10 -4.72
CA LYS A 13 -6.43 -10.45 -4.29
C LYS A 13 -5.09 -10.81 -4.93
N GLY A 14 -4.13 -11.23 -4.10
CA GLY A 14 -2.77 -11.56 -4.52
C GLY A 14 -1.76 -10.42 -4.38
N ASP A 15 -2.17 -9.21 -4.00
CA ASP A 15 -1.22 -8.13 -3.69
C ASP A 15 -0.31 -8.49 -2.51
N TYR A 16 0.86 -7.87 -2.40
CA TYR A 16 1.73 -8.07 -1.25
C TYR A 16 2.49 -6.78 -0.93
N PHE A 17 2.76 -6.56 0.35
CA PHE A 17 3.31 -5.30 0.84
C PHE A 17 4.12 -5.50 2.10
N TRP A 18 4.94 -4.51 2.44
CA TRP A 18 5.64 -4.43 3.71
C TRP A 18 5.81 -2.97 4.15
N SER A 19 5.94 -2.76 5.46
CA SER A 19 6.24 -1.47 6.07
C SER A 19 7.57 -1.50 6.79
N GLY A 20 8.38 -0.46 6.63
CA GLY A 20 9.63 -0.30 7.37
C GLY A 20 9.51 0.63 8.57
N TYR A 21 10.51 0.56 9.44
CA TYR A 21 10.55 1.24 10.74
C TYR A 21 10.37 2.76 10.65
N PHE A 22 10.95 3.39 9.61
CA PHE A 22 10.86 4.84 9.37
C PHE A 22 9.68 5.24 8.48
N CYS A 23 8.55 4.53 8.55
CA CYS A 23 7.37 4.70 7.70
C CYS A 23 7.66 4.54 6.19
N THR A 24 8.65 3.73 5.80
CA THR A 24 8.77 3.30 4.40
C THR A 24 7.68 2.29 4.08
N TYR A 25 7.21 2.26 2.84
CA TYR A 25 6.14 1.35 2.43
C TYR A 25 6.32 0.93 0.98
N TYR A 26 6.07 -0.34 0.67
CA TYR A 26 5.92 -0.78 -0.71
C TYR A 26 4.75 -1.74 -0.84
N ILE A 27 4.17 -1.77 -2.03
CA ILE A 27 3.15 -2.74 -2.45
C ILE A 27 3.42 -3.14 -3.90
N VAL A 28 3.20 -4.43 -4.19
CA VAL A 28 3.09 -4.95 -5.55
C VAL A 28 1.69 -5.52 -5.74
N ASP A 29 1.01 -5.04 -6.77
CA ASP A 29 -0.30 -5.53 -7.20
C ASP A 29 -0.22 -6.01 -8.66
N PRO A 30 -0.06 -7.33 -8.90
CA PRO A 30 0.03 -7.87 -10.25
C PRO A 30 -1.24 -7.68 -11.07
N LYS A 31 -2.41 -7.55 -10.43
CA LYS A 31 -3.68 -7.39 -11.15
C LYS A 31 -3.77 -6.02 -11.80
N GLU A 32 -3.28 -5.00 -11.10
CA GLU A 32 -3.23 -3.61 -11.57
C GLU A 32 -1.93 -3.28 -12.32
N ASN A 33 -1.05 -4.27 -12.57
CA ASN A 33 0.31 -4.07 -13.10
C ASN A 33 1.09 -2.96 -12.38
N LEU A 34 0.94 -2.90 -11.05
CA LEU A 34 1.39 -1.77 -10.23
C LEU A 34 2.46 -2.17 -9.23
N ILE A 35 3.50 -1.33 -9.12
CA ILE A 35 4.44 -1.32 -8.00
C ILE A 35 4.49 0.09 -7.44
N THR A 36 4.28 0.23 -6.14
CA THR A 36 4.45 1.50 -5.42
C THR A 36 5.57 1.38 -4.41
N VAL A 37 6.44 2.38 -4.36
CA VAL A 37 7.52 2.50 -3.38
C VAL A 37 7.46 3.88 -2.75
N PHE A 38 7.35 3.92 -1.43
CA PHE A 38 7.38 5.13 -0.62
C PHE A 38 8.57 5.08 0.34
N MET A 39 9.47 6.04 0.19
CA MET A 39 10.68 6.15 0.98
C MET A 39 10.56 7.38 1.88
N SER A 40 10.66 7.19 3.19
CA SER A 40 10.65 8.28 4.17
C SER A 40 11.62 8.00 5.33
N GLN A 41 11.88 9.04 6.12
CA GLN A 41 12.71 9.00 7.33
C GLN A 41 11.90 9.44 8.56
N ARG A 42 10.62 9.05 8.60
CA ARG A 42 9.67 9.54 9.61
C ARG A 42 9.66 8.59 10.82
N PHE A 43 9.82 9.14 12.03
CA PHE A 43 9.77 8.40 13.29
C PHE A 43 9.03 9.18 14.38
N PRO A 44 8.11 8.59 15.17
CA PRO A 44 7.82 7.14 15.28
C PRO A 44 6.99 6.57 14.13
N TYR A 45 7.00 5.24 14.00
CA TYR A 45 6.15 4.52 13.05
C TYR A 45 4.67 4.78 13.30
N THR A 46 3.91 5.00 12.22
CA THR A 46 2.44 5.06 12.23
C THR A 46 1.91 4.49 10.91
N ASP A 47 0.73 3.89 10.91
CA ASP A 47 0.09 3.40 9.69
C ASP A 47 -0.40 4.51 8.74
N PHE A 48 -0.49 5.75 9.22
CA PHE A 48 -1.00 6.91 8.47
C PHE A 48 -0.45 7.01 7.04
N TYR A 49 0.87 6.93 6.87
CA TYR A 49 1.49 7.08 5.55
C TYR A 49 1.18 5.90 4.63
N ARG A 50 1.19 4.67 5.15
CA ARG A 50 0.85 3.49 4.36
C ARG A 50 -0.60 3.56 3.88
N GLU A 51 -1.53 3.88 4.77
CA GLU A 51 -2.95 4.01 4.45
C GLU A 51 -3.19 5.11 3.41
N LYS A 52 -2.55 6.27 3.59
CA LYS A 52 -2.67 7.39 2.65
C LYS A 52 -2.06 7.07 1.29
N MET A 53 -0.87 6.46 1.25
CA MET A 53 -0.26 6.06 -0.02
C MET A 53 -1.15 5.08 -0.76
N ARG A 54 -1.67 4.04 -0.08
CA ARG A 54 -2.57 3.07 -0.69
C ARG A 54 -3.87 3.74 -1.17
N GLN A 55 -4.48 4.59 -0.36
CA GLN A 55 -5.68 5.33 -0.75
C GLN A 55 -5.47 6.16 -2.02
N LEU A 56 -4.43 7.00 -2.03
CA LEU A 56 -4.19 7.97 -3.10
C LEU A 56 -3.71 7.31 -4.39
N VAL A 57 -2.87 6.27 -4.31
CA VAL A 57 -2.39 5.56 -5.50
C VAL A 57 -3.54 4.83 -6.19
N TYR A 58 -4.35 4.06 -5.44
CA TYR A 58 -5.48 3.34 -6.05
C TYR A 58 -6.55 4.28 -6.60
N GLN A 59 -6.74 5.46 -6.00
CA GLN A 59 -7.65 6.50 -6.55
C GLN A 59 -7.11 7.16 -7.83
N ALA A 60 -5.81 7.11 -8.08
CA ALA A 60 -5.18 7.72 -9.25
C ALA A 60 -5.15 6.79 -10.47
N ILE A 61 -5.48 5.50 -10.30
CA ILE A 61 -5.65 4.56 -11.40
C ILE A 61 -6.92 4.95 -12.16
N ILE A 62 -6.79 5.17 -13.47
CA ILE A 62 -7.89 5.43 -14.39
C ILE A 62 -7.97 4.22 -15.30
N ASP A 63 -9.08 3.49 -15.24
CA ASP A 63 -9.40 2.34 -16.10
C ASP A 63 -10.46 2.71 -17.14
#